data_AF-A0AA95G4P0-F1
#
_entry.id   AF-A0AA95G4P0-F1
#
_cell.length_a   1.000
_cell.length_b   1.000
_cell.length_c   1.000
_cell.angle_alpha   90.00
_cell.angle_beta   90.00
_cell.angle_gamma   90.00
#
_symmetry.space_group_name_H-M   'P 1'
#
loop_
_entity.id
_entity.type
_entity.pdbx_description
1 polymer ?
#
loop_
_entity_poly.entity_id
_entity_poly.type
_entity_poly.pdbx_seq_one_letter_code
_entity_poly.pdbx_strand_id
1 'polypeptide(L)'
;MKKILLASLMLASTSVFAHNLPQNSKWSSDYTPGKGTYSVNVVSSDEIELTADGNLCGFNDLGDVSFCTRMFFFPTRGVLTSLAIPAPRSTLVYSLENTEYRIVHDITKSGFIRLLKVDENGGVKESVRLFKK
;
A
#
# COMPACT_ATOMS: atom_id res chain seq x y z
N MET A 1 -11.64 -13.24 -53.77
CA MET A 1 -11.25 -12.31 -52.68
C MET A 1 -12.51 -11.88 -51.92
N LYS A 2 -12.76 -12.42 -50.73
CA LYS A 2 -13.89 -12.01 -49.89
C LYS A 2 -13.46 -11.94 -48.42
N LYS A 3 -13.27 -10.68 -48.00
CA LYS A 3 -13.45 -10.04 -46.70
C LYS A 3 -13.25 -10.89 -45.44
N ILE A 4 -12.17 -10.53 -44.75
CA ILE A 4 -11.77 -10.89 -43.39
C ILE A 4 -12.85 -10.42 -42.41
N LEU A 5 -13.39 -11.34 -41.61
CA LEU A 5 -14.11 -11.02 -40.38
C LEU A 5 -13.09 -11.05 -39.23
N LEU A 6 -12.58 -9.88 -38.86
CA LEU A 6 -11.91 -9.69 -37.57
C LEU A 6 -12.97 -9.86 -36.49
N ALA A 7 -12.94 -11.01 -35.80
CA ALA A 7 -13.59 -11.15 -34.52
C ALA A 7 -12.76 -10.35 -33.51
N SER A 8 -13.24 -9.14 -33.21
CA SER A 8 -12.77 -8.34 -32.08
C SER A 8 -13.07 -9.08 -30.79
N LEU A 9 -12.06 -9.80 -30.29
CA LEU A 9 -12.06 -10.33 -28.94
C LEU A 9 -11.95 -9.14 -27.97
N MET A 10 -13.09 -8.53 -27.66
CA MET A 10 -13.25 -7.65 -26.50
C MET A 10 -13.05 -8.53 -25.27
N LEU A 11 -11.79 -8.75 -24.89
CA LEU A 11 -11.44 -9.20 -23.56
C LEU A 11 -11.84 -8.04 -22.64
N ALA A 12 -13.07 -8.11 -22.13
CA ALA A 12 -13.48 -7.36 -20.97
C ALA A 12 -12.46 -7.67 -19.87
N SER A 13 -11.51 -6.75 -19.68
CA SER A 13 -10.62 -6.72 -18.53
C SER A 13 -11.49 -6.44 -17.32
N THR A 14 -12.12 -7.48 -16.79
CA THR A 14 -12.67 -7.46 -15.44
C THR A 14 -11.50 -7.21 -14.52
N SER A 15 -11.36 -5.96 -14.07
CA SER A 15 -10.45 -5.59 -13.00
C SER A 15 -10.68 -6.54 -11.84
N VAL A 16 -9.71 -7.41 -11.57
CA VAL A 16 -9.76 -8.31 -10.42
C VAL A 16 -9.56 -7.43 -9.19
N PHE A 17 -10.67 -7.01 -8.60
CA PHE A 17 -10.74 -6.15 -7.42
C PHE A 17 -10.03 -6.78 -6.22
N ALA A 18 -9.42 -5.95 -5.37
CA ALA A 18 -8.52 -6.29 -4.27
C ALA A 18 -9.15 -6.99 -3.04
N HIS A 19 -9.95 -8.05 -3.24
CA HIS A 19 -10.77 -8.72 -2.22
C HIS A 19 -10.04 -9.34 -1.01
N ASN A 20 -8.71 -9.27 -0.91
CA ASN A 20 -7.94 -10.06 0.05
C ASN A 20 -7.41 -9.28 1.25
N LEU A 21 -7.55 -7.95 1.32
CA LEU A 21 -7.28 -7.23 2.57
C LEU A 21 -8.51 -7.30 3.49
N PRO A 22 -8.36 -7.66 4.78
CA PRO A 22 -9.50 -7.74 5.69
C PRO A 22 -10.18 -6.37 5.83
N GLN A 23 -11.49 -6.29 5.57
CA GLN A 23 -12.26 -5.07 5.76
C GLN A 23 -12.22 -4.60 7.22
N ASN A 24 -12.30 -3.29 7.43
CA ASN A 24 -12.24 -2.65 8.75
C ASN A 24 -10.98 -3.01 9.55
N SER A 25 -9.88 -3.34 8.87
CA SER A 25 -8.61 -3.60 9.52
C SER A 25 -7.71 -2.38 9.50
N LYS A 26 -6.97 -2.19 10.60
CA LYS A 26 -5.96 -1.16 10.73
C LYS A 26 -4.58 -1.80 10.80
N TRP A 27 -3.65 -1.23 10.06
CA TRP A 27 -2.26 -1.62 10.01
C TRP A 27 -1.40 -0.41 10.29
N SER A 28 -0.34 -0.54 11.07
CA SER A 28 0.62 0.55 11.23
C SER A 28 2.04 0.06 11.33
N SER A 29 2.98 0.90 10.91
CA SER A 29 4.39 0.68 11.19
C SER A 29 4.69 1.03 12.64
N ASP A 30 5.82 0.56 13.11
CA ASP A 30 6.52 1.20 14.21
C ASP A 30 7.12 2.53 13.74
N TYR A 31 7.47 3.39 14.68
CA TYR A 31 8.18 4.63 14.37
C TYR A 31 9.59 4.30 13.86
N THR A 32 9.97 4.89 12.74
CA THR A 32 11.34 4.82 12.23
C THR A 32 11.99 6.20 12.29
N PRO A 33 13.16 6.34 12.98
CA PRO A 33 13.89 7.59 13.01
C PRO A 33 14.15 8.17 11.62
N GLY A 34 13.87 9.46 11.46
CA GLY A 34 14.01 10.18 10.20
C GLY A 34 12.86 9.95 9.19
N LYS A 35 11.84 9.15 9.54
CA LYS A 35 10.76 8.79 8.62
C LYS A 35 9.35 8.88 9.20
N GLY A 36 9.21 8.69 10.51
CA GLY A 36 7.92 8.75 11.19
C GLY A 36 7.18 7.43 11.18
N THR A 37 5.85 7.48 11.07
CA THR A 37 4.98 6.29 11.05
C THR A 37 4.04 6.29 9.86
N TYR A 38 3.65 5.10 9.43
CA TYR A 38 2.61 4.91 8.42
C TYR A 38 1.46 4.13 9.02
N SER A 39 0.23 4.47 8.66
CA SER A 39 -0.94 3.64 8.97
C SER A 39 -1.86 3.50 7.78
N VAL A 40 -2.38 2.30 7.57
CA VAL A 40 -3.39 1.97 6.57
C VAL A 40 -4.64 1.51 7.29
N ASN A 41 -5.77 2.16 7.00
CA ASN A 41 -7.09 1.73 7.41
C ASN A 41 -7.85 1.20 6.18
N VAL A 42 -8.31 -0.04 6.23
CA VAL A 42 -9.08 -0.66 5.15
C VAL A 42 -10.55 -0.31 5.33
N VAL A 43 -11.05 0.64 4.54
CA VAL A 43 -12.40 1.21 4.66
C VAL A 43 -13.43 0.27 4.03
N SER A 44 -13.12 -0.27 2.85
CA SER A 44 -13.95 -1.24 2.14
C SER A 44 -13.07 -2.36 1.55
N SER A 45 -13.64 -3.23 0.71
CA SER A 45 -12.86 -4.26 -0.03
C SER A 45 -11.78 -3.68 -0.95
N ASP A 46 -11.91 -2.42 -1.33
CA ASP A 46 -11.13 -1.78 -2.38
C ASP A 46 -10.67 -0.36 -2.00
N GLU A 47 -11.24 0.27 -0.99
CA GLU A 47 -10.84 1.59 -0.52
C GLU A 47 -10.00 1.50 0.75
N ILE A 48 -8.91 2.26 0.77
CA ILE A 48 -8.09 2.45 1.97
C ILE A 48 -7.90 3.92 2.28
N GLU A 49 -7.63 4.20 3.56
CA GLU A 49 -7.09 5.46 4.03
C GLU A 49 -5.65 5.23 4.50
N LEU A 50 -4.70 5.84 3.79
CA LEU A 50 -3.29 5.85 4.13
C LEU A 50 -2.96 7.16 4.85
N THR A 51 -2.35 7.05 6.03
CA THR A 51 -1.75 8.18 6.73
C THR A 51 -0.24 8.00 6.79
N ALA A 52 0.50 8.98 6.30
CA ALA A 52 1.94 9.10 6.48
C ALA A 52 2.19 10.22 7.51
N ASP A 53 2.45 9.83 8.75
CA ASP A 53 2.85 10.76 9.79
C ASP A 53 4.36 10.98 9.72
N GLY A 54 4.75 12.07 9.06
CA GLY A 54 6.14 12.50 8.91
C GLY A 54 6.72 13.21 10.14
N ASN A 55 6.04 13.20 11.29
CA ASN A 55 6.61 13.69 12.53
C ASN A 55 7.94 12.98 12.82
N LEU A 56 8.97 13.78 13.07
CA LEU A 56 10.30 13.30 13.39
C LEU A 56 10.53 13.47 14.88
N CYS A 57 10.67 12.35 15.56
CA CYS A 57 11.09 12.27 16.95
C CYS A 57 12.60 12.05 17.07
N GLY A 58 13.22 12.78 18.00
CA GLY A 58 14.57 12.54 18.50
C GLY A 58 14.53 11.75 19.80
N PHE A 59 15.57 10.94 20.02
CA PHE A 59 15.65 10.02 21.16
C PHE A 59 16.85 10.36 22.03
N ASN A 60 16.77 10.06 23.32
CA ASN A 60 17.91 10.12 24.24
C ASN A 60 18.79 8.85 24.09
N ASP A 61 19.88 8.79 24.86
CA ASP A 61 20.82 7.65 24.83
C ASP A 61 20.22 6.32 25.30
N LEU A 62 19.05 6.35 25.95
CA LEU A 62 18.29 5.17 26.37
C LEU A 62 17.29 4.71 25.30
N GLY A 63 17.11 5.47 24.23
CA GLY A 63 16.12 5.20 23.18
C GLY A 63 14.71 5.68 23.52
N ASP A 64 14.53 6.52 24.56
CA ASP A 64 13.25 7.14 24.85
C ASP A 64 13.04 8.40 24.00
N VAL A 65 11.78 8.68 23.67
CA VAL A 65 11.41 9.90 22.92
C VAL A 65 11.73 11.14 23.77
N SER A 66 12.60 12.00 23.24
CA SER A 66 13.01 13.25 23.89
C SER A 66 12.23 14.45 23.35
N PHE A 67 12.04 14.52 22.03
CA PHE A 67 11.21 15.54 21.38
C PHE A 67 10.62 14.98 20.08
N CYS A 68 9.54 15.60 19.57
CA CYS A 68 9.01 15.33 18.23
C CYS A 68 8.66 16.63 17.52
N THR A 69 8.88 16.69 16.21
CA THR A 69 8.29 17.73 15.38
C THR A 69 6.77 17.59 15.38
N ARG A 70 6.07 18.68 15.08
CA ARG A 70 4.62 18.71 14.86
C ARG A 70 4.34 19.18 13.45
N MET A 71 4.22 18.23 12.55
CA MET A 71 3.82 18.41 11.17
C MET A 71 2.35 18.05 11.04
N PHE A 72 1.62 18.86 10.30
CA PHE A 72 0.26 18.53 9.90
C PHE A 72 0.36 17.43 8.83
N PHE A 73 -0.38 16.35 9.00
CA PHE A 73 -0.54 15.33 7.98
C PHE A 73 -2.02 15.23 7.58
N PHE A 74 -2.25 14.95 6.31
CA PHE A 74 -3.59 14.69 5.80
C PHE A 74 -3.64 13.22 5.35
N PRO A 75 -4.67 12.46 5.76
CA PRO A 75 -4.87 11.12 5.26
C PRO A 75 -5.15 11.16 3.75
N THR A 76 -4.51 10.27 3.02
CA THR A 76 -4.77 10.02 1.60
C THR A 76 -5.76 8.86 1.48
N ARG A 77 -6.94 9.13 0.95
CA ARG A 77 -7.91 8.09 0.59
C ARG A 77 -7.74 7.69 -0.87
N GLY A 78 -7.89 6.42 -1.16
CA GLY A 78 -7.88 5.96 -2.55
C GLY A 78 -8.28 4.50 -2.69
N VAL A 79 -8.58 4.16 -3.94
CA VAL A 79 -8.94 2.81 -4.36
C VAL A 79 -7.68 2.00 -4.65
N LEU A 80 -7.72 0.70 -4.33
CA LEU A 80 -6.69 -0.27 -4.58
C LEU A 80 -6.94 -1.01 -5.89
N THR A 81 -6.00 -0.86 -6.82
CA THR A 81 -6.01 -1.58 -8.10
C THR A 81 -4.93 -2.66 -8.09
N SER A 82 -5.32 -3.91 -8.35
CA SER A 82 -4.38 -5.04 -8.39
C SER A 82 -3.42 -4.92 -9.57
N LEU A 83 -2.13 -5.13 -9.31
CA LEU A 83 -1.07 -5.12 -10.32
C LEU A 83 -0.67 -6.55 -10.69
N ALA A 84 -0.56 -6.82 -12.00
CA ALA A 84 -0.08 -8.09 -12.53
C ALA A 84 1.46 -8.13 -12.54
N ILE A 85 2.08 -8.16 -11.36
CA ILE A 85 3.53 -8.24 -11.19
C ILE A 85 3.94 -9.71 -10.97
N PRO A 86 5.06 -10.19 -11.55
CA PRO A 86 5.60 -11.51 -11.25
C PRO A 86 5.90 -11.66 -9.75
N ALA A 87 5.12 -12.48 -9.06
CA ALA A 87 5.24 -12.74 -7.63
C ALA A 87 4.79 -14.19 -7.31
N PRO A 88 5.12 -14.73 -6.12
CA PRO A 88 4.53 -15.99 -5.65
C PRO A 88 3.00 -15.93 -5.71
N ARG A 89 2.33 -17.07 -5.95
CA ARG A 89 0.86 -17.14 -6.08
C ARG A 89 0.09 -16.62 -4.85
N SER A 90 0.73 -16.61 -3.68
CA SER A 90 0.14 -16.09 -2.44
C SER A 90 0.33 -14.59 -2.25
N THR A 91 1.14 -13.94 -3.10
CA THR A 91 1.50 -12.53 -2.94
C THR A 91 0.72 -11.70 -3.94
N LEU A 92 -0.03 -10.74 -3.41
CA LEU A 92 -0.78 -9.76 -4.19
C LEU A 92 -0.14 -8.38 -4.02
N VAL A 93 -0.10 -7.62 -5.11
CA VAL A 93 0.41 -6.26 -5.12
C VAL A 93 -0.69 -5.33 -5.59
N TYR A 94 -0.99 -4.33 -4.79
CA TYR A 94 -2.02 -3.33 -5.07
C TYR A 94 -1.36 -1.97 -5.25
N SER A 95 -1.80 -1.20 -6.23
CA SER A 95 -1.50 0.22 -6.35
C SER A 95 -2.61 1.02 -5.70
N LEU A 96 -2.25 2.01 -4.88
CA LEU A 96 -3.20 3.01 -4.42
C LEU A 96 -3.32 4.08 -5.52
N GLU A 97 -4.51 4.19 -6.12
CA GLU A 97 -4.75 5.06 -7.28
C GLU A 97 -4.36 6.52 -7.01
N ASN A 98 -3.76 7.16 -8.02
CA ASN A 98 -3.28 8.54 -7.96
C ASN A 98 -2.23 8.83 -6.87
N THR A 99 -1.51 7.80 -6.43
CA THR A 99 -0.43 7.95 -5.45
C THR A 99 0.81 7.14 -5.85
N GLU A 100 1.93 7.44 -5.18
CA GLU A 100 3.18 6.70 -5.29
C GLU A 100 3.23 5.44 -4.38
N TYR A 101 2.10 5.04 -3.80
CA TYR A 101 2.06 3.96 -2.82
C TYR A 101 1.52 2.65 -3.41
N ARG A 102 2.12 1.55 -2.95
CA ARG A 102 1.66 0.19 -3.24
C ARG A 102 1.59 -0.62 -1.95
N ILE A 103 0.65 -1.57 -1.90
CA ILE A 103 0.56 -2.54 -0.81
C ILE A 103 0.94 -3.92 -1.34
N VAL A 104 1.83 -4.61 -0.64
CA VAL A 104 2.12 -6.02 -0.86
C VAL A 104 1.54 -6.82 0.29
N HIS A 105 0.67 -7.76 -0.05
CA HIS A 105 0.02 -8.65 0.90
C HIS A 105 0.29 -10.10 0.52
N ASP A 106 0.99 -10.82 1.39
CA ASP A 106 1.12 -12.28 1.30
C ASP A 106 -0.02 -12.90 2.09
N ILE A 107 -1.01 -13.46 1.39
CA ILE A 107 -2.25 -13.98 2.00
C ILE A 107 -2.01 -15.14 2.97
N THR A 108 -0.82 -15.74 2.95
CA THR A 108 -0.44 -16.81 3.89
C THR A 108 0.18 -16.27 5.18
N LYS A 109 0.53 -14.97 5.23
CA LYS A 109 1.17 -14.33 6.38
C LYS A 109 0.24 -13.28 6.99
N SER A 110 -0.35 -13.60 8.14
CA SER A 110 -1.33 -12.73 8.81
C SER A 110 -0.72 -11.64 9.71
N GLY A 111 0.61 -11.61 9.89
CA GLY A 111 1.26 -10.73 10.85
C GLY A 111 1.55 -9.31 10.35
N PHE A 112 1.77 -9.13 9.04
CA PHE A 112 2.10 -7.82 8.48
C PHE A 112 1.78 -7.75 6.99
N ILE A 113 1.53 -6.54 6.52
CA ILE A 113 1.57 -6.16 5.10
C ILE A 113 2.80 -5.28 4.86
N ARG A 114 3.19 -5.08 3.59
CA ARG A 114 4.22 -4.09 3.25
C ARG A 114 3.62 -2.93 2.49
N LEU A 115 3.89 -1.72 2.97
CA LEU A 115 3.69 -0.50 2.21
C LEU A 115 4.97 -0.20 1.44
N LEU A 116 4.85 0.00 0.13
CA LEU A 116 5.93 0.44 -0.73
C LEU A 116 5.67 1.87 -1.18
N LYS A 117 6.73 2.66 -1.23
CA LYS A 117 6.78 3.93 -1.95
C LYS A 117 7.58 3.71 -3.23
N VAL A 118 7.01 4.00 -4.39
CA VAL A 118 7.63 3.74 -5.70
C VAL A 118 7.86 5.03 -6.48
N ASP A 119 8.88 5.07 -7.34
CA ASP A 119 9.04 6.17 -8.31
C ASP A 119 8.19 5.96 -9.58
N GLU A 120 8.28 6.93 -10.48
CA GLU A 120 7.59 6.95 -11.77
C GLU A 120 7.89 5.74 -12.66
N ASN A 121 9.06 5.09 -12.46
CA ASN A 121 9.47 3.90 -13.19
C ASN A 121 9.07 2.61 -12.45
N GLY A 122 8.36 2.71 -11.31
CA GLY A 122 7.99 1.59 -10.46
C GLY A 122 9.13 1.06 -9.58
N GLY A 123 10.27 1.76 -9.51
CA GLY A 123 11.38 1.45 -8.63
C GLY A 123 11.02 1.71 -7.17
N VAL A 124 11.32 0.77 -6.27
CA VAL A 124 10.99 0.88 -4.85
C VAL A 124 11.96 1.83 -4.16
N LYS A 125 11.46 2.98 -3.68
CA LYS A 125 12.20 3.95 -2.84
C LYS A 125 12.12 3.61 -1.37
N GLU A 126 10.98 3.06 -0.94
CA GLU A 126 10.76 2.68 0.44
C GLU A 126 9.97 1.37 0.55
N SER A 127 10.31 0.57 1.56
CA SER A 127 9.53 -0.62 1.95
C SER A 127 9.37 -0.67 3.46
N VAL A 128 8.16 -0.43 3.93
CA VAL A 128 7.80 -0.39 5.35
C VAL A 128 6.88 -1.56 5.67
N ARG A 129 7.14 -2.27 6.78
CA ARG A 129 6.20 -3.27 7.28
C ARG A 129 5.13 -2.58 8.12
N LEU A 130 3.87 -2.91 7.87
CA LEU A 130 2.75 -2.49 8.67
C LEU A 130 2.19 -3.72 9.39
N PHE A 131 2.13 -3.65 10.71
CA PHE A 131 1.60 -4.70 11.57
C PHE A 131 0.13 -4.42 11.86
N LYS A 132 -0.65 -5.50 11.99
CA LYS A 132 -2.06 -5.37 12.36
C LYS A 132 -2.17 -4.77 13.76
N LYS A 133 -3.08 -3.82 13.94
CA LYS A 133 -3.41 -3.22 15.25
C LYS A 133 -4.71 -3.77 15.80
#